data_AF-A0A0M1NJJ9-F1
#
_entry.id   AF-A0A0M1NJJ9-F1
#
_cell.length_a   1.000
_cell.length_b   1.000
_cell.length_c   1.000
_cell.angle_alpha   90.00
_cell.angle_beta   90.00
_cell.angle_gamma   90.00
#
_symmetry.space_group_name_H-M   'P 1'
#
loop_
_entity.id
_entity.type
_entity.pdbx_description
1 polymer ?
#
loop_
_entity_poly.entity_id
_entity_poly.type
_entity_poly.pdbx_seq_one_letter_code
_entity_poly.pdbx_strand_id
1 'polypeptide(L)'
;MTQRQWGAGNERLYEHEAWGGAEEANEITTETDLLKHFAMAGGVTHEEVLLLLASPDDIEEALRVSGIRHSGKTQPALNRLLQWSDKNRRLKVMSQSADADSIIHDLKQGAQGIGLIRGEEALRHGLLQEVYSAWIQASGTEKSALFRRRLITLWKTYWVSVFQAAKGNKCAVSLLHDEQLMNAMDLREAQDAQLESLFRAMEQCSMEGTDCQLELLATRPSDVDEFISIHRFIEEVAEQTLMDQKRFVRIRYGVLLDKGMNPSAAAEMARLADVIVLDADGAKDPASLEGNSDRVSDFSDIISRIRRMKPQLTLRFNGAAATDLRMIYRQGIHEVCCQSSELAAIRISGARLEMRRRCSPLADG
;
A
#
# COMPACT_ATOMS: atom_id res chain seq x y z
N MET A 1 -7.17 71.53 1.53
CA MET A 1 -7.11 71.36 0.06
C MET A 1 -6.86 69.87 -0.18
N THR A 2 -7.67 69.06 -0.85
CA THR A 2 -8.89 69.25 -1.64
C THR A 2 -9.55 67.88 -1.73
N GLN A 3 -10.83 67.82 -1.39
CA GLN A 3 -11.76 66.71 -1.63
C GLN A 3 -12.12 66.72 -3.13
N ARG A 4 -12.26 65.56 -3.78
CA ARG A 4 -13.00 65.48 -5.05
C ARG A 4 -13.97 64.30 -5.05
N GLN A 5 -15.14 64.66 -5.52
CA GLN A 5 -16.45 64.05 -5.52
C GLN A 5 -16.76 63.39 -6.88
N TRP A 6 -17.72 62.44 -6.86
CA TRP A 6 -18.77 62.09 -7.86
C TRP A 6 -18.47 62.36 -9.36
N GLY A 7 -18.52 61.39 -10.28
CA GLY A 7 -19.70 60.59 -10.68
C GLY A 7 -20.43 61.27 -11.85
N ALA A 8 -20.57 60.62 -13.03
CA ALA A 8 -21.57 60.92 -14.07
C ALA A 8 -21.50 59.99 -15.31
N GLY A 9 -22.67 59.66 -15.89
CA GLY A 9 -22.86 59.25 -17.29
C GLY A 9 -23.75 58.00 -17.48
N ASN A 10 -25.09 58.09 -17.42
CA ASN A 10 -26.08 58.27 -18.53
C ASN A 10 -25.99 57.22 -19.67
N GLU A 11 -26.98 56.32 -19.79
CA GLU A 11 -28.23 56.39 -20.61
C GLU A 11 -28.09 55.96 -22.09
N ARG A 12 -28.58 54.74 -22.35
CA ARG A 12 -29.50 54.27 -23.42
C ARG A 12 -29.16 54.39 -24.94
N LEU A 13 -29.39 53.23 -25.57
CA LEU A 13 -30.04 52.95 -26.88
C LEU A 13 -29.26 53.19 -28.17
N TYR A 14 -28.91 52.09 -28.86
CA TYR A 14 -29.32 51.80 -30.23
C TYR A 14 -29.37 50.27 -30.46
N GLU A 15 -30.49 49.80 -30.99
CA GLU A 15 -30.69 48.45 -31.53
C GLU A 15 -30.09 48.33 -32.95
N HIS A 16 -29.59 47.13 -33.27
CA HIS A 16 -29.78 46.32 -34.49
C HIS A 16 -28.52 45.57 -34.93
N GLU A 17 -28.62 44.24 -34.82
CA GLU A 17 -28.23 43.21 -35.80
C GLU A 17 -26.99 43.46 -36.69
N ALA A 18 -25.96 42.63 -36.59
CA ALA A 18 -25.88 41.35 -37.30
C ALA A 18 -24.47 40.73 -37.27
N TRP A 19 -24.42 39.47 -36.83
CA TRP A 19 -23.66 38.35 -37.41
C TRP A 19 -22.12 38.42 -37.45
N GLY A 20 -21.51 37.55 -36.63
CA GLY A 20 -20.14 37.08 -36.81
C GLY A 20 -19.50 36.62 -35.49
N GLY A 21 -19.82 35.42 -35.03
CA GLY A 21 -19.21 34.84 -33.83
C GLY A 21 -19.38 33.34 -33.80
N ALA A 22 -18.26 32.64 -33.98
CA ALA A 22 -18.16 31.21 -34.21
C ALA A 22 -18.67 30.36 -33.04
N GLU A 23 -19.17 29.18 -33.43
CA GLU A 23 -19.47 28.04 -32.58
C GLU A 23 -18.27 27.67 -31.70
N GLU A 24 -18.38 27.86 -30.39
CA GLU A 24 -17.69 26.99 -29.43
C GLU A 24 -18.67 25.90 -29.04
N ALA A 25 -18.53 24.78 -29.75
CA ALA A 25 -19.27 23.55 -29.50
C ALA A 25 -18.98 23.06 -28.08
N ASN A 26 -20.07 22.95 -27.33
CA ASN A 26 -20.16 22.38 -26.01
C ASN A 26 -19.97 20.85 -26.11
N GLU A 27 -18.73 20.35 -26.09
CA GLU A 27 -18.38 18.91 -26.03
C GLU A 27 -18.61 18.32 -24.62
N ILE A 28 -19.81 18.53 -24.05
CA ILE A 28 -20.35 17.79 -22.90
C ILE A 28 -21.48 16.87 -23.39
N THR A 29 -21.33 16.30 -24.58
CA THR A 29 -22.44 15.73 -25.34
C THR A 29 -22.07 14.35 -25.87
N THR A 30 -22.46 13.31 -25.12
CA THR A 30 -22.86 11.94 -25.57
C THR A 30 -22.89 10.97 -24.39
N GLU A 31 -21.87 11.00 -23.51
CA GLU A 31 -21.77 10.07 -22.38
C GLU A 31 -22.80 10.33 -21.27
N THR A 32 -23.09 11.60 -20.99
CA THR A 32 -24.10 12.07 -20.02
C THR A 32 -25.55 11.77 -20.39
N ASP A 33 -25.82 11.50 -21.67
CA ASP A 33 -27.16 11.09 -22.12
C ASP A 33 -27.32 9.57 -22.18
N LEU A 34 -26.24 8.81 -22.43
CA LEU A 34 -26.21 7.36 -22.24
C LEU A 34 -26.45 6.99 -20.77
N LEU A 35 -25.86 7.77 -19.86
CA LEU A 35 -26.05 7.72 -18.40
C LEU A 35 -27.52 7.74 -17.97
N LYS A 36 -28.31 8.66 -18.54
CA LYS A 36 -29.74 8.78 -18.26
C LYS A 36 -30.52 7.62 -18.86
N HIS A 37 -30.15 7.16 -20.04
CA HIS A 37 -30.82 6.04 -20.70
C HIS A 37 -30.67 4.71 -19.96
N PHE A 38 -29.48 4.39 -19.41
CA PHE A 38 -29.27 3.16 -18.65
C PHE A 38 -29.97 3.18 -17.28
N ALA A 39 -29.97 4.33 -16.60
CA ALA A 39 -30.71 4.50 -15.35
C ALA A 39 -32.24 4.43 -15.55
N MET A 40 -32.75 4.96 -16.67
CA MET A 40 -34.18 4.92 -17.00
C MET A 40 -34.67 3.53 -17.45
N ALA A 41 -33.77 2.66 -17.93
CA ALA A 41 -34.11 1.30 -18.36
C ALA A 41 -34.21 0.28 -17.22
N GLY A 42 -33.92 0.66 -15.97
CA GLY A 42 -34.06 -0.20 -14.79
C GLY A 42 -33.12 -1.41 -14.73
N GLY A 43 -32.16 -1.51 -15.65
CA GLY A 43 -31.27 -2.66 -15.80
C GLY A 43 -29.86 -2.47 -15.22
N VAL A 44 -29.47 -1.25 -14.86
CA VAL A 44 -28.12 -0.89 -14.40
C VAL A 44 -28.20 0.17 -13.30
N THR A 45 -27.50 0.02 -12.17
CA THR A 45 -27.53 0.98 -11.06
C THR A 45 -26.60 2.18 -11.32
N HIS A 46 -26.86 3.32 -10.69
CA HIS A 46 -26.06 4.55 -10.82
C HIS A 46 -24.57 4.33 -10.52
N GLU A 47 -24.27 3.38 -9.63
CA GLU A 47 -22.93 2.98 -9.22
C GLU A 47 -22.20 2.14 -10.28
N GLU A 48 -22.88 1.24 -10.98
CA GLU A 48 -22.32 0.48 -12.12
C GLU A 48 -21.93 1.41 -13.26
N VAL A 49 -22.76 2.42 -13.44
CA VAL A 49 -22.60 3.46 -14.42
C VAL A 49 -21.40 4.37 -14.10
N LEU A 50 -21.22 4.79 -12.84
CA LEU A 50 -20.03 5.55 -12.40
C LEU A 50 -18.72 4.74 -12.52
N LEU A 51 -18.78 3.42 -12.30
CA LEU A 51 -17.62 2.53 -12.46
C LEU A 51 -17.22 2.34 -13.92
N LEU A 52 -18.16 2.43 -14.87
CA LEU A 52 -17.88 2.25 -16.29
C LEU A 52 -17.31 3.51 -16.96
N LEU A 53 -17.75 4.69 -16.50
CA LEU A 53 -17.64 5.93 -17.28
C LEU A 53 -16.55 6.92 -16.83
N ALA A 54 -16.09 6.90 -15.59
CA ALA A 54 -15.09 7.89 -15.19
C ALA A 54 -13.71 7.56 -15.76
N SER A 55 -13.00 8.54 -16.34
CA SER A 55 -11.54 8.45 -16.53
C SER A 55 -10.86 8.45 -15.14
N PRO A 56 -9.63 7.92 -14.97
CA PRO A 56 -8.95 7.93 -13.67
C PRO A 56 -8.89 9.34 -13.04
N ASP A 57 -8.63 10.34 -13.88
CA ASP A 57 -8.52 11.75 -13.49
C ASP A 57 -9.87 12.32 -13.04
N ASP A 58 -10.99 11.89 -13.63
CA ASP A 58 -12.33 12.32 -13.22
C ASP A 58 -12.74 11.75 -11.86
N ILE A 59 -12.19 10.60 -11.44
CA ILE A 59 -12.47 10.00 -10.13
C ILE A 59 -11.70 10.74 -9.05
N GLU A 60 -10.41 11.02 -9.28
CA GLU A 60 -9.59 11.81 -8.36
C GLU A 60 -10.12 13.24 -8.25
N GLU A 61 -10.46 13.87 -9.36
CA GLU A 61 -11.08 15.19 -9.39
C GLU A 61 -12.47 15.18 -8.73
N ALA A 62 -13.31 14.17 -8.95
CA ALA A 62 -14.59 14.04 -8.25
C ALA A 62 -14.40 13.82 -6.73
N LEU A 63 -13.39 13.06 -6.30
CA LEU A 63 -13.05 12.89 -4.88
C LEU A 63 -12.49 14.18 -4.27
N ARG A 64 -11.74 14.97 -5.06
CA ARG A 64 -11.17 16.26 -4.65
C ARG A 64 -12.25 17.36 -4.58
N VAL A 65 -13.11 17.46 -5.58
CA VAL A 65 -14.20 18.44 -5.73
C VAL A 65 -15.36 18.14 -4.79
N SER A 66 -15.67 16.86 -4.52
CA SER A 66 -16.70 16.49 -3.54
C SER A 66 -16.34 16.84 -2.09
N GLY A 67 -15.12 17.33 -1.84
CA GLY A 67 -14.73 17.88 -0.56
C GLY A 67 -14.87 16.83 0.55
N ILE A 68 -13.81 16.04 0.77
CA ILE A 68 -13.62 15.26 2.01
C ILE A 68 -13.31 16.20 3.21
N ARG A 69 -13.91 17.39 3.21
CA ARG A 69 -14.15 18.26 4.35
C ARG A 69 -15.52 18.88 4.07
N HIS A 70 -16.43 18.72 5.03
CA HIS A 70 -17.73 19.39 5.17
C HIS A 70 -19.00 18.57 4.81
N SER A 71 -19.68 18.21 5.90
CA SER A 71 -21.07 17.74 6.04
C SER A 71 -21.31 16.23 5.85
N GLY A 72 -21.69 15.57 6.94
CA GLY A 72 -21.96 14.13 7.06
C GLY A 72 -23.20 13.62 6.30
N LYS A 73 -23.46 14.10 5.08
CA LYS A 73 -24.54 13.63 4.21
C LYS A 73 -24.04 12.96 2.92
N THR A 74 -22.76 13.11 2.55
CA THR A 74 -22.13 12.51 1.33
C THR A 74 -21.47 11.15 1.56
N GLN A 75 -21.18 10.80 2.81
CA GLN A 75 -20.62 9.50 3.22
C GLN A 75 -21.40 8.26 2.73
N PRO A 76 -22.75 8.26 2.63
CA PRO A 76 -23.49 7.07 2.20
C PRO A 76 -23.26 6.68 0.73
N ALA A 77 -23.08 7.66 -0.16
CA ALA A 77 -22.92 7.42 -1.59
C ALA A 77 -21.54 6.85 -1.91
N LEU A 78 -20.48 7.47 -1.37
CA LEU A 78 -19.11 6.96 -1.51
C LEU A 78 -18.96 5.59 -0.86
N ASN A 79 -19.47 5.39 0.36
CA ASN A 79 -19.41 4.08 1.02
C ASN A 79 -20.14 3.00 0.22
N ARG A 80 -21.28 3.33 -0.41
CA ARG A 80 -21.99 2.39 -1.28
C ARG A 80 -21.20 2.06 -2.54
N LEU A 81 -20.59 3.05 -3.18
CA LEU A 81 -19.71 2.85 -4.33
C LEU A 81 -18.52 1.95 -3.98
N LEU A 82 -17.88 2.20 -2.84
CA LEU A 82 -16.77 1.42 -2.33
C LEU A 82 -17.17 -0.02 -1.99
N GLN A 83 -18.35 -0.24 -1.40
CA GLN A 83 -18.91 -1.58 -1.19
C GLN A 83 -19.18 -2.31 -2.51
N TRP A 84 -19.67 -1.60 -3.53
CA TRP A 84 -19.87 -2.14 -4.87
C TRP A 84 -18.55 -2.50 -5.55
N SER A 85 -17.56 -1.63 -5.43
CA SER A 85 -16.20 -1.87 -5.90
C SER A 85 -15.62 -3.14 -5.27
N ASP A 86 -15.74 -3.31 -3.94
CA ASP A 86 -15.25 -4.49 -3.23
C ASP A 86 -15.90 -5.79 -3.71
N LYS A 87 -17.19 -5.76 -4.07
CA LYS A 87 -17.89 -6.94 -4.62
C LYS A 87 -17.41 -7.30 -6.03
N ASN A 88 -16.91 -6.33 -6.78
CA ASN A 88 -16.54 -6.50 -8.18
C ASN A 88 -15.05 -6.67 -8.44
N ARG A 89 -14.18 -6.35 -7.46
CA ARG A 89 -12.73 -6.57 -7.52
C ARG A 89 -12.32 -7.89 -6.85
N ARG A 90 -11.34 -8.56 -7.44
CA ARG A 90 -10.56 -9.67 -6.87
C ARG A 90 -9.21 -9.19 -6.32
N LEU A 91 -8.67 -8.09 -6.88
CA LEU A 91 -7.47 -7.43 -6.35
C LEU A 91 -7.67 -7.10 -4.88
N LYS A 92 -6.76 -7.55 -4.01
CA LYS A 92 -6.74 -7.17 -2.60
C LYS A 92 -5.93 -5.89 -2.42
N VAL A 93 -6.46 -4.99 -1.61
CA VAL A 93 -5.85 -3.69 -1.33
C VAL A 93 -5.46 -3.67 0.14
N MET A 94 -4.16 -3.49 0.37
CA MET A 94 -3.52 -3.53 1.68
C MET A 94 -3.01 -2.13 2.03
N SER A 95 -2.98 -1.83 3.33
CA SER A 95 -2.44 -0.58 3.86
C SER A 95 -0.91 -0.64 3.95
N GLN A 96 -0.26 0.49 3.68
CA GLN A 96 1.17 0.73 3.92
C GLN A 96 1.44 1.42 5.27
N SER A 97 0.42 1.60 6.12
CA SER A 97 0.58 2.28 7.41
C SER A 97 1.38 1.46 8.41
N ALA A 98 2.25 2.14 9.15
CA ALA A 98 3.08 1.55 10.20
C ALA A 98 2.62 1.90 11.63
N ASP A 99 1.72 2.86 11.82
CA ASP A 99 1.21 3.23 13.14
C ASP A 99 -0.22 2.71 13.39
N ALA A 100 -0.54 2.46 14.66
CA ALA A 100 -1.80 1.83 15.05
C ALA A 100 -3.04 2.65 14.64
N ASP A 101 -3.00 3.98 14.75
CA ASP A 101 -4.15 4.84 14.45
C ASP A 101 -4.45 4.86 12.95
N SER A 102 -3.41 4.99 12.12
CA SER A 102 -3.51 4.92 10.65
C SER A 102 -3.95 3.53 10.20
N ILE A 103 -3.42 2.45 10.80
CA ILE A 103 -3.89 1.09 10.50
C ILE A 103 -5.39 0.94 10.80
N ILE A 104 -5.85 1.42 11.96
CA ILE A 104 -7.27 1.38 12.32
C ILE A 104 -8.10 2.20 11.31
N HIS A 105 -7.59 3.36 10.89
CA HIS A 105 -8.24 4.20 9.89
C HIS A 105 -8.36 3.46 8.55
N ASP A 106 -7.27 2.90 8.05
CA ASP A 106 -7.20 2.24 6.74
C ASP A 106 -8.07 0.99 6.67
N LEU A 107 -8.08 0.18 7.74
CA LEU A 107 -8.97 -0.97 7.84
C LEU A 107 -10.45 -0.53 7.82
N LYS A 108 -10.80 0.59 8.47
CA LYS A 108 -12.15 1.17 8.37
C LYS A 108 -12.46 1.68 6.96
N GLN A 109 -11.44 2.14 6.24
CA GLN A 109 -11.52 2.53 4.82
C GLN A 109 -11.47 1.34 3.86
N GLY A 110 -11.50 0.09 4.34
CA GLY A 110 -11.62 -1.11 3.51
C GLY A 110 -10.30 -1.72 3.05
N ALA A 111 -9.16 -1.34 3.65
CA ALA A 111 -7.95 -2.12 3.53
C ALA A 111 -8.16 -3.54 4.09
N GLN A 112 -7.54 -4.55 3.47
CA GLN A 112 -7.72 -5.98 3.80
C GLN A 112 -6.56 -6.55 4.63
N GLY A 113 -5.76 -5.66 5.21
CA GLY A 113 -4.58 -5.96 6.02
C GLY A 113 -3.47 -4.96 5.77
N ILE A 114 -2.31 -5.23 6.36
CA ILE A 114 -1.12 -4.41 6.26
C ILE A 114 -0.14 -5.09 5.32
N GLY A 115 0.14 -4.43 4.20
CA GLY A 115 0.83 -5.01 3.05
C GLY A 115 2.34 -5.01 3.18
N LEU A 116 2.89 -4.05 3.91
CA LEU A 116 4.31 -3.94 4.27
C LEU A 116 4.49 -2.90 5.39
N ILE A 117 5.07 -3.30 6.51
CA ILE A 117 5.72 -2.42 7.48
C ILE A 117 7.21 -2.71 7.40
N ARG A 118 8.01 -1.68 7.18
CA ARG A 118 9.45 -1.86 7.13
C ARG A 118 10.06 -1.84 8.53
N GLY A 119 11.06 -2.69 8.77
CA GLY A 119 11.75 -2.74 10.07
C GLY A 119 12.31 -1.36 10.48
N GLU A 120 12.84 -0.61 9.53
CA GLU A 120 13.37 0.74 9.75
C GLU A 120 12.29 1.80 10.00
N GLU A 121 11.07 1.60 9.49
CA GLU A 121 9.97 2.52 9.70
C GLU A 121 9.43 2.42 11.11
N ALA A 122 9.35 1.20 11.65
CA ALA A 122 9.00 0.96 13.04
C ALA A 122 9.90 1.72 14.02
N LEU A 123 11.20 1.87 13.69
CA LEU A 123 12.18 2.57 14.52
C LEU A 123 12.04 4.09 14.52
N ARG A 124 11.26 4.69 13.61
CA ARG A 124 11.09 6.16 13.53
C ARG A 124 10.11 6.72 14.57
N HIS A 125 9.57 5.88 15.44
CA HIS A 125 8.54 6.28 16.39
C HIS A 125 9.11 6.65 17.77
N GLY A 126 9.15 7.95 18.05
CA GLY A 126 9.34 8.52 19.40
C GLY A 126 10.56 7.96 20.15
N LEU A 127 10.34 7.49 21.38
CA LEU A 127 11.40 6.96 22.26
C LEU A 127 12.15 5.75 21.69
N LEU A 128 11.55 5.01 20.75
CA LEU A 128 12.20 3.87 20.13
C LEU A 128 13.40 4.33 19.29
N GLN A 129 13.24 5.42 18.54
CA GLN A 129 14.31 6.03 17.74
C GLN A 129 15.49 6.49 18.62
N GLU A 130 15.18 7.14 19.74
CA GLU A 130 16.19 7.65 20.67
C GLU A 130 17.01 6.49 21.28
N VAL A 131 16.34 5.43 21.72
CA VAL A 131 16.99 4.26 22.31
C VAL A 131 17.79 3.49 21.27
N TYR A 132 17.27 3.35 20.05
CA TYR A 132 17.99 2.73 18.94
C TYR A 132 19.26 3.51 18.59
N SER A 133 19.17 4.83 18.48
CA SER A 133 20.34 5.69 18.21
C SER A 133 21.38 5.60 19.32
N ALA A 134 20.94 5.59 20.58
CA ALA A 134 21.82 5.42 21.73
C ALA A 134 22.47 4.02 21.76
N TRP A 135 21.75 2.98 21.33
CA TRP A 135 22.27 1.62 21.21
C TRP A 135 23.39 1.55 20.17
N ILE A 136 23.17 2.11 18.96
CA ILE A 136 24.20 2.19 17.91
C ILE A 136 25.46 2.90 18.44
N GLN A 137 25.29 4.04 19.10
CA GLN A 137 26.42 4.81 19.66
C GLN A 137 27.15 4.07 20.80
N ALA A 138 26.46 3.18 21.51
CA ALA A 138 27.01 2.42 22.63
C ALA A 138 27.52 1.03 22.21
N SER A 139 27.57 0.71 20.92
CA SER A 139 28.04 -0.58 20.41
C SER A 139 29.43 -0.94 20.98
N GLY A 140 29.61 -2.21 21.36
CA GLY A 140 30.85 -2.71 21.99
C GLY A 140 31.07 -2.31 23.46
N THR A 141 30.16 -1.58 24.09
CA THR A 141 30.24 -1.24 25.53
C THR A 141 29.32 -2.11 26.38
N GLU A 142 29.59 -2.21 27.69
CA GLU A 142 28.67 -2.88 28.64
C GLU A 142 27.26 -2.28 28.63
N LYS A 143 27.11 -1.00 28.25
CA LYS A 143 25.81 -0.32 28.15
C LYS A 143 25.00 -0.80 26.94
N SER A 144 25.63 -1.38 25.91
CA SER A 144 24.93 -1.90 24.73
C SER A 144 23.85 -2.90 25.11
N ALA A 145 24.16 -3.84 26.02
CA ALA A 145 23.20 -4.85 26.48
C ALA A 145 21.98 -4.23 27.20
N LEU A 146 22.18 -3.15 27.96
CA LEU A 146 21.10 -2.42 28.63
C LEU A 146 20.20 -1.71 27.62
N PHE A 147 20.79 -1.05 26.62
CA PHE A 147 20.04 -0.40 25.55
C PHE A 147 19.29 -1.43 24.69
N ARG A 148 19.91 -2.57 24.35
CA ARG A 148 19.26 -3.67 23.63
C ARG A 148 18.02 -4.17 24.37
N ARG A 149 18.11 -4.42 25.69
CA ARG A 149 16.96 -4.86 26.49
C ARG A 149 15.83 -3.82 26.51
N ARG A 150 16.18 -2.54 26.62
CA ARG A 150 15.21 -1.44 26.56
C ARG A 150 14.58 -1.33 25.17
N LEU A 151 15.38 -1.47 24.12
CA LEU A 151 14.96 -1.47 22.71
C LEU A 151 13.91 -2.56 22.48
N ILE A 152 14.20 -3.80 22.84
CA ILE A 152 13.26 -4.94 22.70
C ILE A 152 11.94 -4.67 23.41
N THR A 153 11.97 -4.09 24.61
CA THR A 153 10.76 -3.81 25.38
C THR A 153 9.88 -2.76 24.69
N LEU A 154 10.49 -1.67 24.21
CA LEU A 154 9.78 -0.62 23.49
C LEU A 154 9.26 -1.13 22.14
N TRP A 155 10.09 -1.88 21.41
CA TRP A 155 9.73 -2.40 20.10
C TRP A 155 8.61 -3.45 20.20
N LYS A 156 8.63 -4.29 21.23
CA LYS A 156 7.53 -5.20 21.57
C LYS A 156 6.24 -4.42 21.77
N THR A 157 6.29 -3.33 22.55
CA THR A 157 5.10 -2.51 22.83
C THR A 157 4.53 -1.90 21.55
N TYR A 158 5.40 -1.44 20.65
CA TYR A 158 5.01 -1.00 19.32
C TYR A 158 4.33 -2.13 18.52
N TRP A 159 4.93 -3.32 18.44
CA TRP A 159 4.35 -4.44 17.70
C TRP A 159 3.00 -4.92 18.27
N VAL A 160 2.83 -4.91 19.60
CA VAL A 160 1.53 -5.19 20.23
C VAL A 160 0.48 -4.20 19.74
N SER A 161 0.80 -2.90 19.70
CA SER A 161 -0.14 -1.88 19.21
C SER A 161 -0.52 -2.10 17.73
N VAL A 162 0.44 -2.47 16.89
CA VAL A 162 0.23 -2.79 15.47
C VAL A 162 -0.67 -4.02 15.32
N PHE A 163 -0.40 -5.10 16.05
CA PHE A 163 -1.19 -6.34 15.94
C PHE A 163 -2.60 -6.18 16.49
N GLN A 164 -2.79 -5.45 17.59
CA GLN A 164 -4.11 -5.11 18.11
C GLN A 164 -4.89 -4.22 17.13
N ALA A 165 -4.23 -3.26 16.47
CA ALA A 165 -4.81 -2.45 15.42
C ALA A 165 -5.21 -3.29 14.19
N ALA A 166 -4.38 -4.26 13.82
CA ALA A 166 -4.62 -5.18 12.71
C ALA A 166 -5.81 -6.12 12.95
N LYS A 167 -6.17 -6.42 14.20
CA LYS A 167 -7.31 -7.28 14.59
C LYS A 167 -7.36 -8.62 13.86
N GLY A 168 -6.21 -9.28 13.76
CA GLY A 168 -6.04 -10.57 13.08
C GLY A 168 -6.01 -10.50 11.56
N ASN A 169 -6.05 -9.29 10.95
CA ASN A 169 -5.69 -9.14 9.55
C ASN A 169 -4.20 -9.43 9.35
N LYS A 170 -3.84 -9.77 8.11
CA LYS A 170 -2.45 -10.04 7.72
C LYS A 170 -1.58 -8.81 7.96
N CYS A 171 -0.39 -9.04 8.50
CA CYS A 171 0.62 -8.01 8.69
C CYS A 171 1.94 -8.51 8.11
N ALA A 172 2.38 -7.88 7.02
CA ALA A 172 3.69 -8.16 6.47
C ALA A 172 4.73 -7.21 7.05
N VAL A 173 5.83 -7.77 7.56
CA VAL A 173 6.91 -7.03 8.19
C VAL A 173 8.22 -7.44 7.55
N SER A 174 9.02 -6.47 7.08
CA SER A 174 10.37 -6.75 6.61
C SER A 174 11.38 -6.74 7.74
N LEU A 175 12.42 -7.56 7.60
CA LEU A 175 13.58 -7.45 8.47
C LEU A 175 14.21 -6.06 8.32
N LEU A 176 14.70 -5.54 9.44
CA LEU A 176 15.42 -4.29 9.50
C LEU A 176 16.57 -4.32 8.50
N HIS A 177 16.66 -3.25 7.72
CA HIS A 177 17.81 -2.95 6.90
C HIS A 177 18.18 -1.50 7.16
N ASP A 178 19.35 -1.30 7.77
CA ASP A 178 19.85 0.02 8.11
C ASP A 178 21.28 0.16 7.58
N GLU A 179 21.46 1.10 6.65
CA GLU A 179 22.76 1.40 6.03
C GLU A 179 23.74 2.03 7.02
N GLN A 180 23.26 2.56 8.15
CA GLN A 180 24.12 3.10 9.21
C GLN A 180 24.88 1.98 9.94
N LEU A 181 24.34 0.75 9.93
CA LEU A 181 24.99 -0.43 10.49
C LEU A 181 25.98 -1.00 9.48
N MET A 182 27.19 -0.43 9.47
CA MET A 182 28.27 -0.83 8.56
C MET A 182 28.76 -2.27 8.80
N ASN A 183 28.50 -2.83 9.99
CA ASN A 183 28.90 -4.18 10.38
C ASN A 183 27.71 -5.15 10.26
N ALA A 184 27.92 -6.25 9.54
CA ALA A 184 26.94 -7.33 9.41
C ALA A 184 26.53 -7.94 10.76
N MET A 185 27.43 -7.98 11.74
CA MET A 185 27.12 -8.48 13.09
C MET A 185 26.16 -7.55 13.84
N ASP A 186 26.34 -6.24 13.73
CA ASP A 186 25.49 -5.26 14.41
C ASP A 186 24.10 -5.25 13.77
N LEU A 187 24.03 -5.34 12.43
CA LEU A 187 22.75 -5.54 11.72
C LEU A 187 22.07 -6.83 12.17
N ARG A 188 22.83 -7.91 12.34
CA ARG A 188 22.30 -9.18 12.80
C ARG A 188 21.76 -9.11 14.23
N GLU A 189 22.45 -8.42 15.13
CA GLU A 189 22.00 -8.19 16.50
C GLU A 189 20.73 -7.32 16.54
N ALA A 190 20.63 -6.32 15.66
CA ALA A 190 19.43 -5.49 15.53
C ALA A 190 18.23 -6.29 14.98
N GLN A 191 18.45 -7.14 13.98
CA GLN A 191 17.43 -8.05 13.44
C GLN A 191 17.00 -9.10 14.48
N ASP A 192 17.93 -9.60 15.28
CA ASP A 192 17.65 -10.51 16.40
C ASP A 192 16.74 -9.84 17.44
N ALA A 193 17.07 -8.61 17.84
CA ALA A 193 16.24 -7.80 18.74
C ALA A 193 14.85 -7.49 18.13
N GLN A 194 14.77 -7.21 16.83
CA GLN A 194 13.50 -7.00 16.12
C GLN A 194 12.64 -8.28 16.20
N LEU A 195 13.19 -9.43 15.80
CA LEU A 195 12.49 -10.71 15.78
C LEU A 195 12.03 -11.13 17.18
N GLU A 196 12.93 -11.05 18.17
CA GLU A 196 12.60 -11.32 19.57
C GLU A 196 11.43 -10.45 20.05
N SER A 197 11.47 -9.14 19.76
CA SER A 197 10.41 -8.22 20.14
C SER A 197 9.07 -8.52 19.47
N LEU A 198 9.11 -8.95 18.20
CA LEU A 198 7.95 -9.24 17.38
C LEU A 198 7.29 -10.54 17.85
N PHE A 199 8.07 -11.60 18.10
CA PHE A 199 7.55 -12.87 18.62
C PHE A 199 6.97 -12.73 20.03
N ARG A 200 7.63 -11.97 20.92
CA ARG A 200 7.07 -11.64 22.24
C ARG A 200 5.76 -10.86 22.14
N ALA A 201 5.60 -10.01 21.13
CA ALA A 201 4.37 -9.28 20.89
C ALA A 201 3.25 -10.21 20.38
N MET A 202 3.56 -11.11 19.44
CA MET A 202 2.60 -12.12 18.96
C MET A 202 2.11 -13.02 20.08
N GLU A 203 3.01 -13.49 20.94
CA GLU A 203 2.64 -14.32 22.10
C GLU A 203 1.68 -13.57 23.02
N GLN A 204 1.98 -12.31 23.34
CA GLN A 204 1.09 -11.49 24.16
C GLN A 204 -0.28 -11.30 23.50
N CYS A 205 -0.31 -10.94 22.21
CA CYS A 205 -1.56 -10.75 21.48
C CYS A 205 -2.39 -12.05 21.42
N SER A 206 -1.74 -13.20 21.25
CA SER A 206 -2.39 -14.52 21.28
C SER A 206 -3.03 -14.81 22.64
N MET A 207 -2.33 -14.51 23.74
CA MET A 207 -2.88 -14.61 25.10
C MET A 207 -4.08 -13.68 25.33
N GLU A 208 -4.09 -12.51 24.68
CA GLU A 208 -5.19 -11.54 24.69
C GLU A 208 -6.33 -11.90 23.70
N GLY A 209 -6.22 -13.04 23.00
CA GLY A 209 -7.25 -13.53 22.08
C GLY A 209 -7.19 -12.96 20.67
N THR A 210 -6.09 -12.30 20.30
CA THR A 210 -5.85 -11.80 18.93
C THR A 210 -4.94 -12.77 18.17
N ASP A 211 -5.47 -13.40 17.13
CA ASP A 211 -4.71 -14.30 16.26
C ASP A 211 -3.87 -13.52 15.23
N CYS A 212 -2.57 -13.35 15.51
CA CYS A 212 -1.67 -12.59 14.66
C CYS A 212 -1.31 -13.36 13.37
N GLN A 213 -1.70 -12.81 12.21
CA GLN A 213 -1.36 -13.36 10.90
C GLN A 213 -0.10 -12.67 10.33
N LEU A 214 1.08 -13.17 10.70
CA LEU A 214 2.36 -12.55 10.34
C LEU A 214 2.93 -13.09 9.01
N GLU A 215 3.42 -12.18 8.18
CA GLU A 215 4.30 -12.48 7.05
C GLU A 215 5.67 -11.83 7.30
N LEU A 216 6.73 -12.61 7.48
CA LEU A 216 8.09 -12.11 7.67
C LEU A 216 8.83 -12.10 6.34
N LEU A 217 9.35 -10.94 5.96
CA LEU A 217 10.03 -10.74 4.69
C LEU A 217 11.53 -10.58 4.89
N ALA A 218 12.32 -11.46 4.27
CA ALA A 218 13.75 -11.24 4.10
C ALA A 218 13.97 -10.04 3.18
N THR A 219 14.78 -9.09 3.62
CA THR A 219 15.00 -7.83 2.90
C THR A 219 16.14 -7.97 1.92
N ARG A 220 15.82 -7.96 0.61
CA ARG A 220 16.78 -7.91 -0.50
C ARG A 220 17.96 -8.91 -0.41
N PRO A 221 17.72 -10.21 -0.15
CA PRO A 221 18.76 -11.23 -0.24
C PRO A 221 19.36 -11.27 -1.65
N SER A 222 20.66 -11.47 -1.76
CA SER A 222 21.40 -11.52 -3.02
C SER A 222 21.14 -12.81 -3.81
N ASP A 223 20.96 -13.93 -3.11
CA ASP A 223 20.69 -15.25 -3.70
C ASP A 223 19.82 -16.15 -2.78
N VAL A 224 19.60 -17.37 -3.24
CA VAL A 224 18.78 -18.36 -2.53
C VAL A 224 19.46 -18.89 -1.26
N ASP A 225 20.79 -18.95 -1.22
CA ASP A 225 21.53 -19.48 -0.06
C ASP A 225 21.49 -18.45 1.09
N GLU A 226 21.61 -17.17 0.78
CA GLU A 226 21.38 -16.09 1.73
C GLU A 226 19.94 -16.10 2.24
N PHE A 227 18.95 -16.29 1.35
CA PHE A 227 17.55 -16.41 1.78
C PHE A 227 17.33 -17.60 2.74
N ILE A 228 17.94 -18.76 2.47
CA ILE A 228 17.89 -19.93 3.36
C ILE A 228 18.57 -19.63 4.69
N SER A 229 19.70 -18.92 4.69
CA SER A 229 20.40 -18.49 5.90
C SER A 229 19.54 -17.56 6.76
N ILE A 230 18.88 -16.58 6.13
CA ILE A 230 17.94 -15.68 6.80
C ILE A 230 16.71 -16.45 7.32
N HIS A 231 16.17 -17.40 6.56
CA HIS A 231 15.06 -18.23 7.04
C HIS A 231 15.47 -19.03 8.28
N ARG A 232 16.61 -19.71 8.26
CA ARG A 232 17.12 -20.48 9.41
C ARG A 232 17.30 -19.60 10.64
N PHE A 233 17.82 -18.39 10.45
CA PHE A 233 17.93 -17.42 11.53
C PHE A 233 16.60 -17.09 12.18
N ILE A 234 15.59 -16.75 11.37
CA ILE A 234 14.26 -16.41 11.88
C ILE A 234 13.70 -17.58 12.68
N GLU A 235 13.87 -18.81 12.18
CA GLU A 235 13.47 -20.04 12.87
C GLU A 235 14.19 -20.25 14.21
N GLU A 236 15.50 -20.00 14.27
CA GLU A 236 16.30 -20.09 15.49
C GLU A 236 15.81 -19.10 16.55
N VAL A 237 15.60 -17.83 16.18
CA VAL A 237 15.09 -16.81 17.12
C VAL A 237 13.65 -17.14 17.55
N ALA A 238 12.82 -17.64 16.64
CA ALA A 238 11.47 -18.08 16.95
C ALA A 238 11.47 -19.24 17.96
N GLU A 239 12.36 -20.22 17.82
CA GLU A 239 12.49 -21.34 18.77
C GLU A 239 12.91 -20.87 20.15
N GLN A 240 13.91 -19.98 20.21
CA GLN A 240 14.41 -19.44 21.46
C GLN A 240 13.37 -18.56 22.18
N THR A 241 12.55 -17.84 21.42
CA THR A 241 11.60 -16.88 21.98
C THR A 241 10.25 -17.51 22.31
N LEU A 242 9.67 -18.27 21.38
CA LEU A 242 8.32 -18.84 21.52
C LEU A 242 8.33 -20.22 22.19
N MET A 243 9.44 -20.96 22.15
CA MET A 243 9.56 -22.31 22.71
C MET A 243 8.36 -23.20 22.31
N ASP A 244 7.65 -23.76 23.29
CA ASP A 244 6.48 -24.62 23.08
C ASP A 244 5.30 -23.93 22.38
N GLN A 245 5.25 -22.60 22.37
CA GLN A 245 4.18 -21.83 21.71
C GLN A 245 4.37 -21.75 20.20
N LYS A 246 5.59 -22.02 19.68
CA LYS A 246 5.90 -21.95 18.24
C LYS A 246 4.91 -22.76 17.39
N ARG A 247 4.45 -23.92 17.89
CA ARG A 247 3.49 -24.80 17.20
C ARG A 247 2.09 -24.20 16.96
N PHE A 248 1.75 -23.13 17.68
CA PHE A 248 0.45 -22.45 17.57
C PHE A 248 0.51 -21.16 16.77
N VAL A 249 1.72 -20.68 16.45
CA VAL A 249 1.91 -19.45 15.69
C VAL A 249 2.06 -19.78 14.21
N ARG A 250 1.31 -19.10 13.36
CA ARG A 250 1.41 -19.22 11.90
C ARG A 250 2.21 -18.06 11.34
N ILE A 251 3.45 -18.33 10.95
CA ILE A 251 4.33 -17.39 10.27
C ILE A 251 4.40 -17.82 8.81
N ARG A 252 4.23 -16.86 7.89
CA ARG A 252 4.54 -17.06 6.47
C ARG A 252 5.85 -16.38 6.15
N TYR A 253 6.71 -17.07 5.40
CA TYR A 253 8.03 -16.56 5.06
C TYR A 253 8.03 -16.01 3.65
N GLY A 254 8.57 -14.83 3.47
CA GLY A 254 8.59 -14.17 2.18
C GLY A 254 9.86 -13.39 1.92
N VAL A 255 9.87 -12.71 0.77
CA VAL A 255 11.00 -11.91 0.33
C VAL A 255 10.50 -10.54 -0.13
N LEU A 256 11.21 -9.49 0.26
CA LEU A 256 11.06 -8.14 -0.26
C LEU A 256 12.11 -7.92 -1.35
N LEU A 257 11.66 -7.73 -2.60
CA LEU A 257 12.52 -7.57 -3.77
C LEU A 257 12.48 -6.13 -4.27
N ASP A 258 13.65 -5.60 -4.63
CA ASP A 258 13.76 -4.33 -5.35
C ASP A 258 13.83 -4.53 -6.87
N LYS A 259 13.82 -3.43 -7.61
CA LYS A 259 13.92 -3.40 -9.08
C LYS A 259 15.27 -3.89 -9.62
N GLY A 260 16.31 -3.91 -8.80
CA GLY A 260 17.67 -4.31 -9.19
C GLY A 260 17.92 -5.81 -9.07
N MET A 261 16.98 -6.56 -8.51
CA MET A 261 17.16 -7.96 -8.20
C MET A 261 17.35 -8.83 -9.45
N ASN A 262 18.28 -9.78 -9.39
CA ASN A 262 18.47 -10.76 -10.46
C ASN A 262 17.21 -11.64 -10.63
N PRO A 263 16.58 -11.64 -11.82
CA PRO A 263 15.35 -12.39 -12.06
C PRO A 263 15.47 -13.91 -11.84
N SER A 264 16.65 -14.48 -12.05
CA SER A 264 16.90 -15.93 -11.82
C SER A 264 16.97 -16.24 -10.33
N ALA A 265 17.68 -15.42 -9.56
CA ALA A 265 17.75 -15.56 -8.11
C ALA A 265 16.36 -15.40 -7.46
N ALA A 266 15.60 -14.40 -7.91
CA ALA A 266 14.22 -14.19 -7.47
C ALA A 266 13.33 -15.42 -7.71
N ALA A 267 13.49 -16.08 -8.86
CA ALA A 267 12.74 -17.29 -9.18
C ALA A 267 13.14 -18.49 -8.31
N GLU A 268 14.42 -18.68 -7.99
CA GLU A 268 14.84 -19.75 -7.08
C GLU A 268 14.32 -19.51 -5.66
N MET A 269 14.36 -18.28 -5.15
CA MET A 269 13.76 -17.93 -3.85
C MET A 269 12.24 -18.16 -3.82
N ALA A 270 11.55 -17.89 -4.94
CA ALA A 270 10.11 -18.12 -5.06
C ALA A 270 9.72 -19.59 -4.80
N ARG A 271 10.63 -20.55 -5.00
CA ARG A 271 10.36 -21.96 -4.67
C ARG A 271 10.07 -22.15 -3.19
N LEU A 272 10.82 -21.44 -2.35
CA LEU A 272 10.80 -21.55 -0.89
C LEU A 272 9.84 -20.55 -0.23
N ALA A 273 9.67 -19.36 -0.82
CA ALA A 273 8.82 -18.31 -0.25
C ALA A 273 7.31 -18.61 -0.34
N ASP A 274 6.55 -18.16 0.65
CA ASP A 274 5.07 -18.14 0.68
C ASP A 274 4.48 -16.89 0.04
N VAL A 275 5.24 -15.78 0.07
CA VAL A 275 4.85 -14.48 -0.48
C VAL A 275 6.08 -13.73 -0.98
N ILE A 276 5.94 -13.03 -2.10
CA ILE A 276 6.94 -12.07 -2.57
C ILE A 276 6.30 -10.69 -2.66
N VAL A 277 6.97 -9.71 -2.07
CA VAL A 277 6.61 -8.30 -2.15
C VAL A 277 7.60 -7.60 -3.07
N LEU A 278 7.09 -7.00 -4.14
CA LEU A 278 7.85 -6.19 -5.09
C LEU A 278 7.80 -4.74 -4.62
N ASP A 279 8.95 -4.16 -4.32
CA ASP A 279 9.07 -2.88 -3.64
C ASP A 279 9.42 -1.75 -4.62
N ALA A 280 8.39 -1.10 -5.15
CA ALA A 280 8.59 0.01 -6.08
C ALA A 280 9.03 1.30 -5.38
N ASP A 281 8.75 1.45 -4.08
CA ASP A 281 9.09 2.65 -3.31
C ASP A 281 10.56 2.65 -2.85
N GLY A 282 11.21 1.48 -2.82
CA GLY A 282 12.62 1.32 -2.46
C GLY A 282 13.02 1.99 -1.13
N ALA A 283 14.30 1.98 -0.76
CA ALA A 283 14.77 2.98 0.19
C ALA A 283 14.68 4.33 -0.53
N LYS A 284 13.74 5.19 -0.11
CA LYS A 284 13.40 6.47 -0.74
C LYS A 284 14.67 7.23 -1.17
N ASP A 285 15.02 7.13 -2.45
CA ASP A 285 15.99 8.04 -3.06
C ASP A 285 15.18 9.25 -3.58
N PRO A 286 15.29 10.44 -2.96
CA PRO A 286 14.51 11.60 -3.38
C PRO A 286 14.79 12.05 -4.81
N ALA A 287 15.83 11.51 -5.47
CA ALA A 287 16.16 11.76 -6.86
C ALA A 287 15.31 10.98 -7.89
N SER A 288 14.55 9.95 -7.49
CA SER A 288 13.81 9.10 -8.43
C SER A 288 12.36 9.54 -8.70
N LEU A 289 11.98 10.77 -8.31
CA LEU A 289 10.64 11.32 -8.54
C LEU A 289 10.44 11.88 -9.96
N GLU A 290 11.49 11.92 -10.78
CA GLU A 290 11.43 12.40 -12.16
C GLU A 290 11.58 11.24 -13.15
N GLY A 291 10.48 10.53 -13.38
CA GLY A 291 10.43 9.52 -14.42
C GLY A 291 9.01 9.02 -14.60
N ASN A 292 8.38 9.39 -15.71
CA ASN A 292 7.11 8.84 -16.20
C ASN A 292 7.29 7.39 -16.71
N SER A 293 8.22 6.63 -16.12
CA SER A 293 8.48 5.24 -16.45
C SER A 293 7.49 4.36 -15.70
N ASP A 294 6.90 3.41 -16.40
CA ASP A 294 6.02 2.39 -15.83
C ASP A 294 6.77 1.56 -14.77
N ARG A 295 6.61 1.94 -13.50
CA ARG A 295 7.32 1.36 -12.33
C ARG A 295 7.07 -0.15 -12.20
N VAL A 296 5.93 -0.62 -12.70
CA VAL A 296 5.57 -2.04 -12.71
C VAL A 296 6.38 -2.79 -13.77
N SER A 297 6.67 -2.14 -14.91
CA SER A 297 7.43 -2.75 -16.00
C SER A 297 8.85 -3.13 -15.59
N ASP A 298 9.47 -2.41 -14.67
CA ASP A 298 10.79 -2.71 -14.09
C ASP A 298 10.85 -4.12 -13.48
N PHE A 299 9.71 -4.65 -13.00
CA PHE A 299 9.62 -5.98 -12.41
C PHE A 299 9.16 -7.07 -13.38
N SER A 300 8.90 -6.76 -14.66
CA SER A 300 8.28 -7.70 -15.61
C SER A 300 9.06 -9.02 -15.75
N ASP A 301 10.38 -8.92 -15.89
CA ASP A 301 11.25 -10.09 -16.05
C ASP A 301 11.26 -10.95 -14.78
N ILE A 302 11.35 -10.31 -13.61
CA ILE A 302 11.27 -10.95 -12.30
C ILE A 302 9.94 -11.70 -12.16
N ILE A 303 8.83 -11.01 -12.42
CA ILE A 303 7.47 -11.57 -12.32
C ILE A 303 7.32 -12.76 -13.27
N SER A 304 7.74 -12.63 -14.53
CA SER A 304 7.60 -13.69 -15.53
C SER A 304 8.33 -14.97 -15.11
N ARG A 305 9.54 -14.86 -14.54
CA ARG A 305 10.31 -16.01 -14.08
C ARG A 305 9.74 -16.63 -12.81
N ILE A 306 9.31 -15.81 -11.86
CA ILE A 306 8.63 -16.29 -10.65
C ILE A 306 7.36 -17.05 -11.04
N ARG A 307 6.55 -16.50 -11.95
CA ARG A 307 5.30 -17.16 -12.39
C ARG A 307 5.56 -18.46 -13.15
N ARG A 308 6.66 -18.58 -13.91
CA ARG A 308 7.07 -19.85 -14.51
C ARG A 308 7.47 -20.88 -13.44
N MET A 309 8.12 -20.45 -12.37
CA MET A 309 8.58 -21.34 -11.30
C MET A 309 7.46 -21.75 -10.34
N LYS A 310 6.66 -20.80 -9.86
CA LYS A 310 5.57 -21.00 -8.90
C LYS A 310 4.34 -20.16 -9.30
N PRO A 311 3.51 -20.65 -10.24
CA PRO A 311 2.39 -19.88 -10.81
C PRO A 311 1.41 -19.34 -9.77
N GLN A 312 1.19 -20.08 -8.68
CA GLN A 312 0.23 -19.76 -7.63
C GLN A 312 0.83 -18.95 -6.47
N LEU A 313 2.11 -18.54 -6.55
CA LEU A 313 2.74 -17.75 -5.49
C LEU A 313 2.02 -16.40 -5.32
N THR A 314 1.79 -16.00 -4.08
CA THR A 314 1.27 -14.65 -3.80
C THR A 314 2.34 -13.63 -4.14
N LEU A 315 2.04 -12.80 -5.14
CA LEU A 315 2.81 -11.59 -5.45
C LEU A 315 2.03 -10.38 -4.94
N ARG A 316 2.74 -9.50 -4.25
CA ARG A 316 2.22 -8.21 -3.79
C ARG A 316 3.08 -7.10 -4.36
N PHE A 317 2.45 -6.04 -4.85
CA PHE A 317 3.15 -4.84 -5.30
C PHE A 317 3.03 -3.74 -4.25
N ASN A 318 4.16 -3.22 -3.76
CA ASN A 318 4.22 -2.15 -2.78
C ASN A 318 4.46 -0.79 -3.45
N GLY A 319 3.74 0.23 -2.98
CA GLY A 319 3.82 1.59 -3.54
C GLY A 319 2.92 1.81 -4.76
N ALA A 320 1.82 1.05 -4.85
CA ALA A 320 0.89 1.16 -5.98
C ALA A 320 0.11 2.48 -5.95
N ALA A 321 -0.03 3.11 -7.11
CA ALA A 321 -1.03 4.15 -7.39
C ALA A 321 -2.16 3.60 -8.28
N ALA A 322 -3.26 4.34 -8.42
CA ALA A 322 -4.37 3.95 -9.28
C ALA A 322 -3.95 3.79 -10.76
N THR A 323 -2.99 4.59 -11.22
CA THR A 323 -2.43 4.56 -12.59
C THR A 323 -1.67 3.27 -12.92
N ASP A 324 -1.04 2.65 -11.91
CA ASP A 324 -0.25 1.42 -12.07
C ASP A 324 -1.12 0.17 -12.29
N LEU A 325 -2.39 0.21 -11.90
CA LEU A 325 -3.24 -0.98 -11.79
C LEU A 325 -3.38 -1.74 -13.11
N ARG A 326 -3.43 -1.05 -14.25
CA ARG A 326 -3.54 -1.72 -15.55
C ARG A 326 -2.38 -2.70 -15.77
N MET A 327 -1.17 -2.28 -15.43
CA MET A 327 0.04 -3.09 -15.57
C MET A 327 0.12 -4.16 -14.48
N ILE A 328 -0.23 -3.84 -13.23
CA ILE A 328 -0.33 -4.80 -12.13
C ILE A 328 -1.26 -5.98 -12.51
N TYR A 329 -2.43 -5.68 -13.07
CA TYR A 329 -3.37 -6.70 -13.56
C TYR A 329 -2.88 -7.46 -14.78
N ARG A 330 -2.07 -6.84 -15.65
CA ARG A 330 -1.46 -7.51 -16.81
C ARG A 330 -0.41 -8.53 -16.37
N GLN A 331 0.31 -8.21 -15.30
CA GLN A 331 1.31 -9.09 -14.69
C GLN A 331 0.71 -10.17 -13.76
N GLY A 332 -0.63 -10.23 -13.65
CA GLY A 332 -1.32 -11.20 -12.82
C GLY A 332 -1.06 -11.03 -11.33
N ILE A 333 -0.81 -9.80 -10.86
CA ILE A 333 -0.69 -9.48 -9.44
C ILE A 333 -2.09 -9.23 -8.88
N HIS A 334 -2.35 -9.76 -7.68
CA HIS A 334 -3.67 -9.71 -7.04
C HIS A 334 -3.63 -9.15 -5.62
N GLU A 335 -2.48 -8.68 -5.14
CA GLU A 335 -2.37 -7.94 -3.88
C GLU A 335 -1.55 -6.67 -4.14
N VAL A 336 -2.04 -5.53 -3.68
CA VAL A 336 -1.32 -4.24 -3.73
C VAL A 336 -1.28 -3.62 -2.35
N CYS A 337 -0.20 -2.89 -2.08
CA CYS A 337 -0.01 -2.10 -0.88
C CYS A 337 0.13 -0.64 -1.29
N CYS A 338 -0.66 0.24 -0.66
CA CYS A 338 -0.73 1.65 -1.00
C CYS A 338 -0.93 2.52 0.24
N GLN A 339 -0.70 3.82 0.06
CA GLN A 339 -0.96 4.83 1.08
C GLN A 339 -2.47 4.97 1.35
N SER A 340 -2.82 5.48 2.53
CA SER A 340 -4.21 5.70 2.96
C SER A 340 -5.02 6.55 1.98
N SER A 341 -4.38 7.55 1.35
CA SER A 341 -5.01 8.44 0.36
C SER A 341 -5.41 7.71 -0.93
N GLU A 342 -4.70 6.65 -1.30
CA GLU A 342 -4.90 5.91 -2.54
C GLU A 342 -5.93 4.79 -2.42
N LEU A 343 -6.30 4.39 -1.19
CA LEU A 343 -7.17 3.23 -0.93
C LEU A 343 -8.47 3.29 -1.72
N ALA A 344 -9.15 4.44 -1.71
CA ALA A 344 -10.42 4.60 -2.42
C ALA A 344 -10.25 4.53 -3.94
N ALA A 345 -9.26 5.26 -4.47
CA ALA A 345 -8.99 5.33 -5.90
C ALA A 345 -8.60 3.96 -6.48
N ILE A 346 -7.73 3.22 -5.77
CA ILE A 346 -7.30 1.87 -6.17
C ILE A 346 -8.45 0.88 -6.12
N ARG A 347 -9.30 0.92 -5.10
CA ARG A 347 -10.46 0.02 -5.01
C ARG A 347 -11.40 0.25 -6.19
N ILE A 348 -11.79 1.50 -6.44
CA ILE A 348 -12.72 1.87 -7.52
C ILE A 348 -12.12 1.49 -8.88
N SER A 349 -10.86 1.89 -9.12
CA SER A 349 -10.15 1.59 -10.37
C SER A 349 -9.97 0.09 -10.59
N GLY A 350 -9.68 -0.65 -9.52
CA GLY A 350 -9.56 -2.11 -9.55
C GLY A 350 -10.86 -2.80 -9.95
N ALA A 351 -11.99 -2.36 -9.41
CA ALA A 351 -13.31 -2.88 -9.78
C ALA A 351 -13.66 -2.55 -11.24
N ARG A 352 -13.41 -1.31 -11.67
CA ARG A 352 -13.63 -0.87 -13.06
C ARG A 352 -12.85 -1.72 -14.06
N LEU A 353 -11.58 -2.01 -13.80
CA LEU A 353 -10.76 -2.85 -14.69
C LEU A 353 -11.30 -4.28 -14.81
N GLU A 354 -11.77 -4.86 -13.70
CA GLU A 354 -12.38 -6.20 -13.73
C GLU A 354 -13.73 -6.25 -14.43
N MET A 355 -14.56 -5.23 -14.24
CA MET A 355 -15.83 -5.11 -14.96
C MET A 355 -15.60 -4.98 -16.46
N ARG A 356 -14.63 -4.15 -16.90
CA ARG A 356 -14.25 -4.04 -18.32
C ARG A 356 -13.80 -5.38 -18.90
N ARG A 357 -12.98 -6.16 -18.17
CA ARG A 357 -12.56 -7.51 -18.60
C ARG A 357 -13.74 -8.49 -18.74
N ARG A 358 -14.75 -8.40 -17.87
CA ARG A 358 -15.97 -9.25 -17.95
C ARG A 358 -16.85 -8.87 -19.14
N CYS A 359 -16.96 -7.57 -19.44
CA CYS A 359 -17.79 -7.05 -20.54
C CYS A 359 -17.10 -7.13 -21.91
N SER A 360 -15.78 -7.28 -21.97
CA SER A 360 -15.01 -7.39 -23.23
C SER A 360 -14.08 -8.61 -23.24
N PRO A 361 -14.62 -9.83 -23.37
CA PRO A 361 -13.81 -11.06 -23.40
C PRO A 361 -12.98 -11.25 -24.69
N LEU A 362 -13.03 -10.32 -25.65
CA LEU A 362 -12.49 -10.49 -27.02
C LEU A 362 -11.21 -9.70 -27.33
N ALA A 363 -10.58 -9.02 -26.36
CA ALA A 363 -9.46 -8.10 -26.64
C ALA A 363 -8.06 -8.57 -26.17
N ASP A 364 -7.94 -9.73 -25.53
CA ASP A 364 -6.65 -10.28 -25.10
C ASP A 364 -6.35 -11.58 -25.87
N GLY A 365 -5.88 -11.43 -27.11
CA GLY A 365 -5.26 -12.47 -27.94
C GLY A 365 -3.82 -12.11 -28.27
#